data_AF-A0A6I8U337-F1
#
_entry.id   AF-A0A6I8U337-F1
#
_cell.length_a   1.000
_cell.length_b   1.000
_cell.length_c   1.000
_cell.angle_alpha   90.00
_cell.angle_beta   90.00
_cell.angle_gamma   90.00
#
_symmetry.space_group_name_H-M   'P 1'
#
loop_
_entity.id
_entity.type
_entity.pdbx_description
1 polymer ?
#
loop_
_entity_poly.entity_id
_entity_poly.type
_entity_poly.pdbx_seq_one_letter_code
_entity_poly.pdbx_strand_id
1 'polypeptide(L)'
;MVSVLNTIDTGHEDMIHGAEVDYYGLRLATCSSDNSVKIFDIKGGAQTLAADLKGHGGPVWQVAWAHPRYGNILASCSYDRKVIIWKEAGPGDWTKWFEYSNHDSSVNSVAWAPAEYGLILACGSSDGSVSILTASIEAGTWDSKKIPNAHSIGCNTVSWCPATAPEPAFDQRPSKVNLAVKRLATGGCDNSVKIWKEDGDRWEEEKRLELHSDWVRDVAWAPNVGLPRHQIASCSQDRRVIIWSSDDLQNWQSMILNNFDDVVWNVSWSLTGNILAVSGGDNKISLWRENNEGQWICISEDTNSAGQSHPPLNQTQNNSFVPEQRTL
;
A
#
# COMPACT_ATOMS: atom_id res chain seq x y z
N MET A 1 -3.98 -22.04 -1.98
CA MET A 1 -4.07 -21.81 -3.42
C MET A 1 -4.69 -20.45 -3.63
N VAL A 2 -3.91 -19.48 -4.08
CA VAL A 2 -4.37 -18.19 -4.60
C VAL A 2 -5.17 -18.52 -5.86
N SER A 3 -6.38 -17.99 -5.96
CA SER A 3 -7.24 -18.16 -7.12
C SER A 3 -7.67 -16.78 -7.57
N VAL A 4 -7.58 -16.51 -8.86
CA VAL A 4 -8.10 -15.27 -9.45
C VAL A 4 -9.63 -15.28 -9.32
N LEU A 5 -10.16 -14.36 -8.52
CA LEU A 5 -11.61 -14.20 -8.32
C LEU A 5 -12.25 -13.31 -9.38
N ASN A 6 -11.54 -12.25 -9.80
CA ASN A 6 -12.01 -11.33 -10.83
C ASN A 6 -10.80 -10.67 -11.52
N THR A 7 -10.96 -10.31 -12.80
CA THR A 7 -9.97 -9.55 -13.59
C THR A 7 -10.63 -8.27 -14.06
N ILE A 8 -9.95 -7.14 -13.88
CA ILE A 8 -10.49 -5.81 -14.17
C ILE A 8 -9.61 -5.17 -15.23
N ASP A 9 -10.22 -4.79 -16.35
CA ASP A 9 -9.59 -3.86 -17.29
C ASP A 9 -9.79 -2.44 -16.75
N THR A 10 -8.69 -1.82 -16.33
CA THR A 10 -8.70 -0.49 -15.73
C THR A 10 -8.75 0.62 -16.77
N GLY A 11 -8.53 0.31 -18.07
CA GLY A 11 -8.47 1.33 -19.11
C GLY A 11 -7.39 2.39 -18.88
N HIS A 12 -6.37 2.08 -18.08
CA HIS A 12 -5.17 2.92 -17.94
C HIS A 12 -4.33 2.82 -19.21
N GLU A 13 -3.68 3.93 -19.58
CA GLU A 13 -2.85 4.00 -20.80
C GLU A 13 -1.42 3.50 -20.57
N ASP A 14 -1.03 3.30 -19.31
CA ASP A 14 0.30 2.87 -18.89
C ASP A 14 0.24 2.04 -17.59
N MET A 15 1.40 1.56 -17.12
CA MET A 15 1.55 0.66 -15.98
C MET A 15 0.90 1.20 -14.70
N ILE A 16 0.16 0.32 -14.03
CA ILE A 16 -0.50 0.58 -12.74
C ILE A 16 0.52 0.37 -11.63
N HIS A 17 0.63 1.33 -10.71
CA HIS A 17 1.54 1.24 -9.56
C HIS A 17 0.84 0.88 -8.26
N GLY A 18 -0.41 1.31 -8.10
CA GLY A 18 -1.17 1.12 -6.87
C GLY A 18 -2.64 0.84 -7.14
N ALA A 19 -3.21 -0.02 -6.30
CA ALA A 19 -4.62 -0.32 -6.31
C ALA A 19 -5.09 -0.60 -4.88
N GLU A 20 -6.14 0.08 -4.42
CA GLU A 20 -6.69 -0.10 -3.08
C GLU A 20 -8.22 -0.15 -3.11
N VAL A 21 -8.77 -1.13 -2.40
CA VAL A 21 -10.21 -1.29 -2.22
C VAL A 21 -10.67 -0.42 -1.05
N ASP A 22 -11.85 0.18 -1.15
CA ASP A 22 -12.43 0.94 -0.06
C ASP A 22 -12.75 0.06 1.17
N TYR A 23 -13.08 0.70 2.28
CA TYR A 23 -13.35 0.03 3.56
C TYR A 23 -14.46 -1.03 3.47
N TYR A 24 -15.43 -0.88 2.57
CA TYR A 24 -16.59 -1.76 2.43
C TYR A 24 -16.44 -2.83 1.34
N GLY A 25 -15.35 -2.82 0.57
CA GLY A 25 -15.18 -3.76 -0.54
C GLY A 25 -16.02 -3.44 -1.78
N LEU A 26 -16.55 -2.22 -1.88
CA LEU A 26 -17.51 -1.79 -2.90
C LEU A 26 -16.88 -0.91 -3.98
N ARG A 27 -15.70 -0.34 -3.74
CA ARG A 27 -14.99 0.51 -4.69
C ARG A 27 -13.52 0.18 -4.76
N LEU A 28 -12.96 0.28 -5.96
CA LEU A 28 -11.52 0.13 -6.22
C LEU A 28 -10.98 1.46 -6.74
N ALA A 29 -9.93 1.97 -6.09
CA ALA A 29 -9.11 3.04 -6.64
C ALA A 29 -7.86 2.44 -7.29
N THR A 30 -7.49 2.92 -8.47
CA THR A 30 -6.26 2.54 -9.17
C THR A 30 -5.48 3.77 -9.58
N CYS A 31 -4.16 3.67 -9.59
CA CYS A 31 -3.29 4.76 -10.03
C CYS A 31 -2.15 4.26 -10.94
N SER A 32 -1.79 5.08 -11.92
CA SER A 32 -0.91 4.68 -13.03
C SER A 32 0.13 5.75 -13.39
N SER A 33 1.12 5.32 -14.17
CA SER A 33 2.04 6.20 -14.91
C SER A 33 1.34 7.18 -15.86
N ASP A 34 0.08 6.96 -16.23
CA ASP A 34 -0.70 7.86 -17.09
C ASP A 34 -1.18 9.15 -16.38
N ASN A 35 -0.72 9.38 -15.15
CA ASN A 35 -1.02 10.52 -14.28
C ASN A 35 -2.49 10.58 -13.79
N SER A 36 -3.27 9.51 -13.99
CA SER A 36 -4.67 9.44 -13.57
C SER A 36 -4.87 8.53 -12.36
N VAL A 37 -5.90 8.86 -11.58
CA VAL A 37 -6.46 7.97 -10.57
C VAL A 37 -7.88 7.63 -10.99
N LYS A 38 -8.16 6.34 -11.21
CA LYS A 38 -9.48 5.88 -11.62
C LYS A 38 -10.19 5.21 -10.45
N ILE A 39 -11.48 5.44 -10.33
CA ILE A 39 -12.33 4.82 -9.31
C ILE A 39 -13.38 3.96 -10.00
N PHE A 40 -13.48 2.71 -9.57
CA PHE A 40 -14.44 1.74 -10.08
C PHE A 40 -15.41 1.33 -8.98
N ASP A 41 -16.70 1.28 -9.30
CA ASP A 41 -17.70 0.62 -8.45
C ASP A 41 -17.66 -0.89 -8.72
N ILE A 42 -17.48 -1.68 -7.67
CA ILE A 42 -17.49 -3.16 -7.67
C ILE A 42 -18.88 -3.63 -7.21
N LYS A 43 -19.76 -4.01 -8.14
CA LYS A 43 -21.12 -4.51 -7.81
C LYS A 43 -21.38 -5.83 -8.50
N GLY A 44 -21.55 -6.89 -7.70
CA GLY A 44 -21.99 -8.21 -8.21
C GLY A 44 -21.05 -8.82 -9.27
N GLY A 45 -19.76 -8.53 -9.20
CA GLY A 45 -18.76 -8.97 -10.18
C GLY A 45 -18.60 -8.07 -11.40
N ALA A 46 -19.54 -7.16 -11.65
CA ALA A 46 -19.42 -6.11 -12.67
C ALA A 46 -18.63 -4.92 -12.13
N GLN A 47 -17.86 -4.30 -13.03
CA GLN A 47 -17.02 -3.13 -12.75
C GLN A 47 -17.45 -1.99 -13.65
N THR A 48 -17.70 -0.83 -13.06
CA THR A 48 -18.04 0.39 -13.81
C THR A 48 -17.14 1.52 -13.37
N LEU A 49 -16.50 2.20 -14.32
CA LEU A 49 -15.74 3.41 -14.05
C LEU A 49 -16.69 4.48 -13.49
N ALA A 50 -16.48 4.84 -12.22
CA ALA A 50 -17.26 5.83 -11.49
C ALA A 50 -16.64 7.23 -11.63
N ALA A 51 -15.31 7.33 -11.64
CA ALA A 51 -14.60 8.60 -11.81
C ALA A 51 -13.21 8.43 -12.43
N ASP A 52 -12.77 9.43 -13.19
CA ASP A 52 -11.41 9.57 -13.73
C ASP A 52 -10.80 10.87 -13.20
N LEU A 53 -9.98 10.75 -12.15
CA LEU A 53 -9.40 11.88 -11.41
C LEU A 53 -8.08 12.29 -12.07
N LYS A 54 -8.11 13.47 -12.69
CA LYS A 54 -6.93 14.09 -13.30
C LYS A 54 -6.53 15.33 -12.53
N GLY A 55 -5.25 15.43 -12.20
CA GLY A 55 -4.74 16.56 -11.43
C GLY A 55 -3.24 16.49 -11.12
N HIS A 56 -2.65 15.30 -11.20
CA HIS A 56 -1.21 15.13 -11.11
C HIS A 56 -0.51 15.45 -12.43
N GLY A 57 0.71 16.00 -12.32
CA GLY A 57 1.58 16.32 -13.45
C GLY A 57 2.60 15.22 -13.80
N GLY A 58 2.52 14.06 -13.15
CA GLY A 58 3.42 12.93 -13.33
C GLY A 58 2.83 11.63 -12.77
N PRO A 59 3.56 10.51 -12.92
CA PRO A 59 3.11 9.18 -12.49
C PRO A 59 2.58 9.18 -11.06
N VAL A 60 1.46 8.50 -10.83
CA VAL A 60 0.86 8.37 -9.50
C VAL A 60 1.28 7.04 -8.89
N TRP A 61 1.95 7.10 -7.75
CA TRP A 61 2.62 5.93 -7.14
C TRP A 61 1.69 5.12 -6.24
N GLN A 62 0.93 5.79 -5.38
CA GLN A 62 0.07 5.14 -4.42
C GLN A 62 -1.21 5.93 -4.21
N VAL A 63 -2.27 5.21 -3.88
CA VAL A 63 -3.56 5.72 -3.43
C VAL A 63 -3.90 5.13 -2.07
N ALA A 64 -4.65 5.85 -1.25
CA ALA A 64 -5.11 5.36 0.05
C ALA A 64 -6.50 5.90 0.40
N TRP A 65 -7.42 5.01 0.80
CA TRP A 65 -8.78 5.38 1.22
C TRP A 65 -8.79 5.84 2.67
N ALA A 66 -9.44 6.97 2.93
CA ALA A 66 -9.68 7.40 4.31
C ALA A 66 -10.80 6.58 4.95
N HIS A 67 -10.85 6.56 6.28
CA HIS A 67 -11.93 5.89 7.00
C HIS A 67 -13.30 6.54 6.69
N PRO A 68 -14.35 5.75 6.40
CA PRO A 68 -15.66 6.25 5.95
C PRO A 68 -16.37 7.18 6.94
N ARG A 69 -15.94 7.20 8.20
CA ARG A 69 -16.43 8.16 9.22
C ARG A 69 -16.24 9.64 8.81
N TYR A 70 -15.30 9.91 7.90
CA TYR A 70 -15.01 11.25 7.39
C TYR A 70 -15.64 11.52 6.00
N GLY A 71 -16.42 10.56 5.50
CA GLY A 71 -16.94 10.55 4.14
C GLY A 71 -16.02 9.83 3.16
N ASN A 72 -16.34 9.93 1.88
CA ASN A 72 -15.59 9.31 0.80
C ASN A 72 -14.42 10.22 0.42
N ILE A 73 -13.25 9.90 0.96
CA ILE A 73 -12.01 10.63 0.76
C ILE A 73 -10.94 9.65 0.29
N LEU A 74 -10.17 10.07 -0.71
CA LEU A 74 -9.05 9.32 -1.29
C LEU A 74 -7.82 10.23 -1.32
N ALA A 75 -6.67 9.73 -0.87
CA ALA A 75 -5.39 10.39 -1.07
C ALA A 75 -4.66 9.74 -2.25
N SER A 76 -3.90 10.56 -3.00
CA SER A 76 -2.97 10.07 -4.02
C SER A 76 -1.65 10.83 -3.95
N CYS A 77 -0.54 10.15 -4.20
CA CYS A 77 0.79 10.74 -4.26
C CYS A 77 1.50 10.44 -5.57
N SER A 78 2.38 11.35 -6.00
CA SER A 78 2.93 11.32 -7.35
C SER A 78 4.38 11.80 -7.41
N TYR A 79 5.01 11.43 -8.52
CA TYR A 79 6.30 11.95 -8.97
C TYR A 79 6.33 13.48 -9.13
N ASP A 80 5.17 14.12 -9.32
CA ASP A 80 5.06 15.58 -9.45
C ASP A 80 5.30 16.36 -8.14
N ARG A 81 5.69 15.65 -7.07
CA ARG A 81 6.00 16.16 -5.72
C ARG A 81 4.75 16.58 -4.93
N LYS A 82 3.56 16.21 -5.40
CA LYS A 82 2.29 16.58 -4.78
C LYS A 82 1.59 15.40 -4.16
N VAL A 83 0.84 15.70 -3.10
CA VAL A 83 -0.20 14.84 -2.56
C VAL A 83 -1.53 15.53 -2.80
N ILE A 84 -2.47 14.84 -3.43
CA ILE A 84 -3.82 15.33 -3.66
C ILE A 84 -4.78 14.54 -2.80
N ILE A 85 -5.66 15.25 -2.09
CA ILE A 85 -6.75 14.66 -1.33
C ILE A 85 -8.04 14.97 -2.09
N TRP A 86 -8.67 13.91 -2.56
CA TRP A 86 -9.91 13.93 -3.31
C TRP A 86 -11.07 13.70 -2.35
N LYS A 87 -12.17 14.42 -2.54
CA LYS A 87 -13.40 14.22 -1.78
C LYS A 87 -14.58 14.13 -2.72
N GLU A 88 -15.42 13.15 -2.47
CA GLU A 88 -16.68 12.98 -3.18
C GLU A 88 -17.78 13.76 -2.44
N ALA A 89 -18.43 14.72 -3.12
CA ALA A 89 -19.57 15.46 -2.58
C ALA A 89 -20.91 14.76 -2.84
N GLY A 90 -20.99 13.99 -3.93
CA GLY A 90 -22.10 13.14 -4.32
C GLY A 90 -21.64 12.06 -5.29
N PRO A 91 -22.47 11.06 -5.64
CA PRO A 91 -22.03 9.92 -6.44
C PRO A 91 -21.31 10.33 -7.74
N GLY A 92 -20.02 10.04 -7.83
CA GLY A 92 -19.17 10.38 -8.98
C GLY A 92 -18.69 11.84 -9.04
N ASP A 93 -19.18 12.73 -8.16
CA ASP A 93 -18.77 14.12 -8.07
C ASP A 93 -17.54 14.28 -7.16
N TRP A 94 -16.39 13.92 -7.74
CA TRP A 94 -15.09 13.99 -7.09
C TRP A 94 -14.39 15.31 -7.38
N THR A 95 -13.92 15.96 -6.32
CA THR A 95 -13.18 17.21 -6.42
C THR A 95 -11.86 17.13 -5.65
N LYS A 96 -10.89 17.94 -6.08
CA LYS A 96 -9.65 18.18 -5.33
C LYS A 96 -10.01 19.00 -4.09
N TRP A 97 -10.04 18.34 -2.94
CA TRP A 97 -10.38 18.98 -1.66
C TRP A 97 -9.18 19.66 -1.02
N PHE A 98 -8.00 19.07 -1.15
CA PHE A 98 -6.74 19.65 -0.68
C PHE A 98 -5.56 19.22 -1.56
N GLU A 99 -4.55 20.08 -1.66
CA GLU A 99 -3.30 19.80 -2.37
C GLU A 99 -2.12 20.21 -1.47
N TYR A 100 -1.16 19.30 -1.32
CA TYR A 100 0.07 19.53 -0.58
C TYR A 100 1.26 19.41 -1.52
N SER A 101 2.12 20.43 -1.54
CA SER A 101 3.26 20.52 -2.48
C SER A 101 4.53 21.05 -1.83
N ASN A 102 4.75 20.78 -0.54
CA ASN A 102 5.94 21.24 0.21
C ASN A 102 7.10 20.21 0.20
N HIS A 103 7.00 19.16 -0.61
CA HIS A 103 8.08 18.22 -0.86
C HIS A 103 8.93 18.68 -2.06
N ASP A 104 10.24 18.47 -1.96
CA ASP A 104 11.20 18.91 -2.98
C ASP A 104 11.44 17.84 -4.06
N SER A 105 10.92 16.63 -3.84
CA SER A 105 11.05 15.46 -4.72
C SER A 105 9.78 14.60 -4.72
N SER A 106 9.80 13.51 -5.49
CA SER A 106 8.69 12.56 -5.68
C SER A 106 8.13 12.05 -4.35
N VAL A 107 6.81 12.04 -4.19
CA VAL A 107 6.14 11.47 -3.01
C VAL A 107 5.75 10.03 -3.32
N ASN A 108 6.41 9.08 -2.68
CA ASN A 108 6.37 7.67 -3.07
C ASN A 108 5.26 6.89 -2.37
N SER A 109 4.85 7.33 -1.16
CA SER A 109 3.86 6.61 -0.38
C SER A 109 3.00 7.54 0.47
N VAL A 110 1.74 7.13 0.66
CA VAL A 110 0.76 7.78 1.52
C VAL A 110 0.01 6.74 2.34
N ALA A 111 -0.28 7.06 3.60
CA ALA A 111 -1.06 6.20 4.48
C ALA A 111 -1.92 7.03 5.44
N TRP A 112 -3.21 6.70 5.55
CA TRP A 112 -4.10 7.28 6.55
C TRP A 112 -3.83 6.67 7.92
N ALA A 113 -3.82 7.52 8.94
CA ALA A 113 -3.73 7.09 10.32
C ALA A 113 -5.01 6.35 10.75
N PRO A 114 -4.93 5.50 11.80
CA PRO A 114 -6.10 4.96 12.46
C PRO A 114 -7.15 6.02 12.75
N ALA A 115 -8.41 5.69 12.49
CA ALA A 115 -9.52 6.62 12.51
C ALA A 115 -9.72 7.24 13.91
N GLU A 116 -9.26 6.58 14.97
CA GLU A 116 -9.29 7.04 16.35
C GLU A 116 -8.44 8.30 16.58
N TYR A 117 -7.38 8.48 15.78
CA TYR A 117 -6.47 9.62 15.89
C TYR A 117 -6.97 10.88 15.21
N GLY A 118 -8.00 10.78 14.36
CA GLY A 118 -8.47 11.85 13.51
C GLY A 118 -8.22 11.59 12.03
N LEU A 119 -8.51 12.58 11.20
CA LEU A 119 -8.21 12.54 9.78
C LEU A 119 -6.76 13.03 9.57
N ILE A 120 -5.82 12.10 9.65
CA ILE A 120 -4.38 12.35 9.55
C ILE A 120 -3.79 11.50 8.43
N LEU A 121 -2.98 12.11 7.56
CA LEU A 121 -2.28 11.45 6.46
C LEU A 121 -0.77 11.55 6.64
N ALA A 122 -0.05 10.44 6.57
CA ALA A 122 1.41 10.43 6.44
C ALA A 122 1.80 10.34 4.96
N CYS A 123 2.86 11.05 4.58
CA CYS A 123 3.40 11.08 3.22
C CYS A 123 4.92 10.90 3.26
N GLY A 124 5.47 9.91 2.56
CA GLY A 124 6.91 9.67 2.45
C GLY A 124 7.46 10.15 1.11
N SER A 125 8.54 10.93 1.12
CA SER A 125 9.12 11.53 -0.09
C SER A 125 10.56 11.12 -0.33
N SER A 126 10.92 11.09 -1.62
CA SER A 126 12.29 10.92 -2.13
C SER A 126 13.23 12.06 -1.71
N ASP A 127 12.72 13.16 -1.17
CA ASP A 127 13.56 14.22 -0.56
C ASP A 127 14.10 13.82 0.83
N GLY A 128 13.77 12.62 1.31
CA GLY A 128 14.18 12.07 2.60
C GLY A 128 13.31 12.53 3.76
N SER A 129 12.28 13.36 3.52
CA SER A 129 11.36 13.83 4.55
C SER A 129 10.04 13.05 4.56
N VAL A 130 9.37 13.12 5.71
CA VAL A 130 8.02 12.58 5.91
C VAL A 130 7.12 13.73 6.35
N SER A 131 5.96 13.89 5.73
CA SER A 131 5.00 14.93 6.11
C SER A 131 3.74 14.31 6.71
N ILE A 132 3.28 14.86 7.83
CA ILE A 132 2.05 14.48 8.51
C ILE A 132 1.04 15.60 8.34
N LEU A 133 -0.02 15.33 7.59
CA LEU A 133 -1.10 16.27 7.29
C LEU A 133 -2.28 15.98 8.21
N THR A 134 -2.71 16.95 9.00
CA THR A 134 -3.84 16.81 9.93
C THR A 134 -4.97 17.72 9.49
N ALA A 135 -6.14 17.15 9.22
CA ALA A 135 -7.33 17.93 8.90
C ALA A 135 -8.08 18.34 10.16
N SER A 136 -8.32 19.64 10.32
CA SER A 136 -9.31 20.17 11.25
C SER A 136 -10.63 20.33 10.53
N ILE A 137 -11.52 19.33 10.68
CA ILE A 137 -12.81 19.30 9.97
C ILE A 137 -13.70 20.49 10.39
N GLU A 138 -13.66 20.88 11.66
CA GLU A 138 -14.44 22.01 12.19
C GLU A 138 -13.97 23.36 11.64
N ALA A 139 -12.64 23.54 11.51
CA ALA A 139 -12.06 24.76 10.96
C ALA A 139 -11.97 24.75 9.43
N GLY A 140 -12.12 23.59 8.79
CA GLY A 140 -11.91 23.41 7.36
C GLY A 140 -10.46 23.62 6.92
N THR A 141 -9.49 23.50 7.84
CA THR A 141 -8.07 23.76 7.58
C THR A 141 -7.25 22.47 7.64
N TRP A 142 -6.09 22.51 7.00
CA TRP A 142 -5.08 21.45 7.05
C TRP A 142 -3.82 22.01 7.71
N ASP A 143 -3.37 21.35 8.76
CA ASP A 143 -2.06 21.58 9.34
C ASP A 143 -1.06 20.56 8.79
N SER A 144 0.21 20.95 8.66
CA SER A 144 1.25 20.07 8.14
C SER A 144 2.49 20.11 9.03
N LYS A 145 2.89 18.94 9.52
CA LYS A 145 4.14 18.74 10.25
C LYS A 145 5.13 17.96 9.39
N LYS A 146 6.26 18.58 9.06
CA LYS A 146 7.32 17.95 8.26
C LYS A 146 8.40 17.40 9.20
N ILE A 147 8.77 16.14 9.01
CA ILE A 147 9.90 15.46 9.63
C ILE A 147 11.06 15.52 8.63
N PRO A 148 11.97 16.50 8.75
CA PRO A 148 13.09 16.62 7.82
C PRO A 148 14.11 15.50 8.07
N ASN A 149 14.79 15.07 7.01
CA ASN A 149 15.87 14.08 7.08
C ASN A 149 15.46 12.79 7.81
N ALA A 150 14.22 12.34 7.61
CA ALA A 150 13.74 11.06 8.11
C ALA A 150 14.61 9.92 7.59
N HIS A 151 14.98 9.95 6.31
CA HIS A 151 15.95 9.06 5.69
C HIS A 151 17.01 9.88 4.94
N SER A 152 18.26 9.40 4.94
CA SER A 152 19.40 10.19 4.40
C SER A 152 19.36 10.40 2.89
N ILE A 153 18.74 9.46 2.15
CA ILE A 153 18.68 9.48 0.68
C ILE A 153 17.26 9.74 0.19
N GLY A 154 16.26 9.07 0.78
CA GLY A 154 14.87 9.15 0.36
C GLY A 154 14.00 8.21 1.18
N CYS A 155 12.72 8.55 1.36
CA CYS A 155 11.71 7.70 1.98
C CYS A 155 10.84 7.07 0.89
N ASN A 156 10.70 5.75 0.91
CA ASN A 156 9.92 5.01 -0.09
C ASN A 156 8.52 4.68 0.40
N THR A 157 8.35 4.45 1.70
CA THR A 157 7.14 3.88 2.27
C THR A 157 6.86 4.41 3.67
N VAL A 158 5.58 4.53 4.01
CA VAL A 158 5.08 4.90 5.33
C VAL A 158 3.97 3.95 5.75
N SER A 159 3.95 3.54 7.02
CA SER A 159 2.90 2.69 7.57
C SER A 159 2.61 3.02 9.02
N TRP A 160 1.33 3.12 9.37
CA TRP A 160 0.91 3.51 10.71
C TRP A 160 0.89 2.32 11.67
N CYS A 161 1.33 2.56 12.91
CA CYS A 161 1.03 1.64 13.99
C CYS A 161 -0.49 1.64 14.24
N PRO A 162 -1.13 0.47 14.37
CA PRO A 162 -2.54 0.38 14.74
C PRO A 162 -2.82 1.11 16.07
N ALA A 163 -4.01 1.71 16.18
CA ALA A 163 -4.49 2.31 17.41
C ALA A 163 -4.72 1.22 18.47
N THR A 164 -3.66 0.88 19.20
CA THR A 164 -3.76 -0.06 20.32
C THR A 164 -4.37 0.71 21.47
N ALA A 165 -5.65 0.48 21.77
CA ALA A 165 -6.26 1.02 22.98
C ALA A 165 -5.47 0.46 24.18
N PRO A 166 -4.82 1.30 25.00
CA PRO A 166 -4.05 0.82 26.13
C PRO A 166 -4.98 0.48 27.29
N GLU A 167 -5.94 -0.44 27.13
CA GLU A 167 -6.79 -0.91 28.24
C GLU A 167 -7.27 -2.35 27.98
N PRO A 168 -7.22 -3.24 28.99
CA PRO A 168 -7.99 -4.48 28.94
C PRO A 168 -9.48 -4.13 28.88
N ALA A 169 -10.25 -4.84 28.05
CA ALA A 169 -11.66 -4.59 27.74
C ALA A 169 -12.66 -4.64 28.92
N PHE A 170 -12.19 -4.63 30.17
CA PHE A 170 -12.98 -4.88 31.38
C PHE A 170 -12.85 -3.85 32.52
N ASP A 171 -12.02 -2.81 32.42
CA ASP A 171 -11.95 -1.79 33.49
C ASP A 171 -12.84 -0.57 33.16
N GLN A 172 -14.05 -0.57 33.74
CA GLN A 172 -15.05 0.51 33.58
C GLN A 172 -14.73 1.71 34.49
N ARG A 173 -13.56 2.33 34.34
CA ARG A 173 -13.29 3.64 34.95
C ARG A 173 -13.33 4.72 33.86
N PRO A 174 -14.09 5.82 34.04
CA PRO A 174 -14.05 6.94 33.11
C PRO A 174 -12.77 7.75 33.36
N SER A 175 -11.61 7.21 32.99
CA SER A 175 -10.37 7.95 32.92
C SER A 175 -10.22 8.56 31.53
N LYS A 176 -9.75 9.82 31.49
CA LYS A 176 -9.43 10.60 30.28
C LYS A 176 -8.97 9.68 29.14
N VAL A 177 -9.53 9.87 27.94
CA VAL A 177 -9.09 9.20 26.71
C VAL A 177 -7.59 9.47 26.54
N ASN A 178 -6.74 8.57 27.04
CA ASN A 178 -5.34 8.55 26.69
C ASN A 178 -5.33 8.02 25.26
N LEU A 179 -5.37 8.94 24.30
CA LEU A 179 -5.11 8.61 22.91
C LEU A 179 -3.78 7.86 22.90
N ALA A 180 -3.81 6.62 22.39
CA ALA A 180 -2.62 5.82 22.23
C ALA A 180 -1.58 6.66 21.50
N VAL A 181 -0.35 6.65 22.00
CA VAL A 181 0.75 7.39 21.39
C VAL A 181 0.86 7.02 19.91
N LYS A 182 0.72 8.02 19.04
CA LYS A 182 0.79 7.79 17.59
C LYS A 182 2.20 7.36 17.21
N ARG A 183 2.28 6.30 16.43
CA ARG A 183 3.53 5.77 15.89
C ARG A 183 3.38 5.46 14.41
N LEU A 184 4.48 5.59 13.69
CA LEU A 184 4.57 5.22 12.28
C LEU A 184 5.91 4.57 12.01
N ALA A 185 5.95 3.63 11.09
CA ALA A 185 7.15 3.05 10.53
C ALA A 185 7.41 3.62 9.13
N THR A 186 8.66 3.91 8.83
CA THR A 186 9.11 4.36 7.51
C THR A 186 10.24 3.48 7.00
N GLY A 187 10.24 3.24 5.69
CA GLY A 187 11.34 2.58 4.98
C GLY A 187 11.97 3.53 3.97
N GLY A 188 13.29 3.49 3.83
CA GLY A 188 14.01 4.40 2.94
C GLY A 188 15.15 3.77 2.16
N CYS A 189 15.75 4.60 1.31
CA CYS A 189 16.90 4.26 0.48
C CYS A 189 18.22 4.20 1.27
N ASP A 190 18.19 4.42 2.59
CA ASP A 190 19.33 4.25 3.50
C ASP A 190 19.37 2.85 4.15
N ASN A 191 18.61 1.90 3.60
CA ASN A 191 18.51 0.49 4.01
C ASN A 191 17.92 0.29 5.42
N SER A 192 17.39 1.36 6.02
CA SER A 192 16.84 1.32 7.37
C SER A 192 15.32 1.34 7.36
N VAL A 193 14.74 0.66 8.34
CA VAL A 193 13.35 0.87 8.76
C VAL A 193 13.40 1.67 10.06
N LYS A 194 12.69 2.79 10.12
CA LYS A 194 12.66 3.66 11.29
C LYS A 194 11.27 3.73 11.87
N ILE A 195 11.19 3.72 13.19
CA ILE A 195 9.96 3.89 13.93
C ILE A 195 9.97 5.27 14.56
N TRP A 196 8.92 6.03 14.28
CA TRP A 196 8.73 7.38 14.79
C TRP A 196 7.58 7.40 15.77
N LYS A 197 7.73 8.22 16.80
CA LYS A 197 6.75 8.42 17.85
C LYS A 197 6.39 9.90 17.94
N GLU A 198 5.11 10.19 18.05
CA GLU A 198 4.65 11.55 18.36
C GLU A 198 5.00 11.87 19.82
N ASP A 199 5.82 12.91 20.03
CA ASP A 199 6.14 13.47 21.34
C ASP A 199 5.75 14.96 21.37
N GLY A 200 4.60 15.23 21.98
CA GLY A 200 4.00 16.56 22.01
C GLY A 200 3.71 17.10 20.61
N ASP A 201 4.48 18.10 20.17
CA ASP A 201 4.30 18.73 18.87
C ASP A 201 5.23 18.17 17.78
N ARG A 202 6.19 17.30 18.15
CA ARG A 202 7.24 16.80 17.28
C ARG A 202 7.14 15.28 17.10
N TRP A 203 7.89 14.79 16.11
CA TRP A 203 8.09 13.37 15.88
C TRP A 203 9.55 13.03 16.11
N GLU A 204 9.79 12.02 16.95
CA GLU A 204 11.13 11.57 17.31
C GLU A 204 11.38 10.15 16.80
N GLU A 205 12.61 9.88 16.36
CA GLU A 205 13.06 8.54 15.97
C GLU A 205 13.19 7.70 17.26
N GLU A 206 12.21 6.81 17.51
CA GLU A 206 12.18 5.92 18.68
C GLU A 206 13.08 4.71 18.47
N LYS A 207 13.09 4.17 17.23
CA LYS A 207 13.91 3.03 16.89
C LYS A 207 14.41 3.08 15.46
N ARG A 208 15.64 2.60 15.28
CA ARG A 208 16.21 2.29 13.97
C ARG A 208 16.45 0.79 13.86
N LEU A 209 15.91 0.21 12.80
CA LEU A 209 15.97 -1.21 12.48
C LEU A 209 16.83 -1.39 11.23
N GLU A 210 18.05 -1.88 11.43
CA GLU A 210 19.06 -2.05 10.38
C GLU A 210 19.36 -3.54 10.21
N LEU A 211 18.93 -4.12 9.09
CA LEU A 211 19.25 -5.50 8.71
C LEU A 211 19.25 -5.69 7.19
N HIS A 212 18.49 -4.86 6.46
CA HIS A 212 18.55 -4.83 5.01
C HIS A 212 19.91 -4.32 4.52
N SER A 213 20.35 -4.86 3.39
CA SER A 213 21.62 -4.47 2.76
C SER A 213 21.46 -3.49 1.59
N ASP A 214 20.23 -3.20 1.20
CA ASP A 214 19.87 -2.31 0.09
C ASP A 214 18.51 -1.64 0.36
N TRP A 215 18.04 -0.79 -0.55
CA TRP A 215 16.87 0.07 -0.37
C TRP A 215 15.64 -0.67 0.11
N VAL A 216 15.03 -0.18 1.19
CA VAL A 216 13.73 -0.69 1.66
C VAL A 216 12.66 -0.20 0.71
N ARG A 217 11.91 -1.12 0.09
CA ARG A 217 10.87 -0.83 -0.88
C ARG A 217 9.53 -0.58 -0.22
N ASP A 218 9.14 -1.43 0.72
CA ASP A 218 7.88 -1.30 1.42
C ASP A 218 7.99 -1.75 2.88
N VAL A 219 7.13 -1.19 3.73
CA VAL A 219 7.02 -1.47 5.15
C VAL A 219 5.55 -1.50 5.50
N ALA A 220 5.10 -2.58 6.13
CA ALA A 220 3.71 -2.72 6.56
C ALA A 220 3.67 -3.08 8.05
N TRP A 221 3.03 -2.23 8.85
CA TRP A 221 2.72 -2.54 10.25
C TRP A 221 1.51 -3.48 10.28
N ALA A 222 1.65 -4.62 10.95
CA ALA A 222 0.58 -5.59 11.08
C ALA A 222 -0.58 -4.99 11.88
N PRO A 223 -1.83 -5.14 11.42
CA PRO A 223 -3.00 -4.75 12.20
C PRO A 223 -3.06 -5.62 13.45
N ASN A 224 -3.21 -4.97 14.61
CA ASN A 224 -3.23 -5.67 15.87
C ASN A 224 -4.68 -5.82 16.37
N VAL A 225 -5.18 -7.05 16.33
CA VAL A 225 -6.53 -7.40 16.80
C VAL A 225 -6.43 -7.96 18.22
N GLY A 226 -6.05 -7.11 19.17
CA GLY A 226 -6.12 -7.40 20.61
C GLY A 226 -5.04 -8.31 21.18
N LEU A 227 -3.95 -8.59 20.45
CA LEU A 227 -2.78 -9.28 20.98
C LEU A 227 -1.73 -8.24 21.42
N PRO A 228 -0.92 -8.46 22.45
CA PRO A 228 0.12 -7.50 22.83
C PRO A 228 1.34 -7.51 21.88
N ARG A 229 1.36 -8.37 20.85
CA ARG A 229 2.48 -8.53 19.92
C ARG A 229 2.30 -7.63 18.70
N HIS A 230 3.27 -6.74 18.49
CA HIS A 230 3.37 -5.89 17.32
C HIS A 230 4.31 -6.52 16.30
N GLN A 231 3.89 -6.51 15.04
CA GLN A 231 4.70 -7.00 13.93
C GLN A 231 4.81 -5.93 12.85
N ILE A 232 5.98 -5.83 12.23
CA ILE A 232 6.23 -5.04 11.02
C ILE A 232 6.86 -5.98 10.00
N ALA A 233 6.38 -5.95 8.77
CA ALA A 233 7.06 -6.57 7.64
C ALA A 233 7.79 -5.48 6.86
N SER A 234 9.02 -5.74 6.43
CA SER A 234 9.73 -4.89 5.49
C SER A 234 10.29 -5.71 4.34
N CYS A 235 10.27 -5.13 3.14
CA CYS A 235 10.87 -5.74 1.96
C CYS A 235 11.86 -4.79 1.30
N SER A 236 12.84 -5.35 0.59
CA SER A 236 13.95 -4.56 0.06
C SER A 236 14.40 -5.03 -1.32
N GLN A 237 15.15 -4.15 -1.97
CA GLN A 237 15.96 -4.42 -3.15
C GLN A 237 16.94 -5.58 -2.95
N ASP A 238 17.32 -5.89 -1.71
CA ASP A 238 18.18 -7.03 -1.36
C ASP A 238 17.51 -8.42 -1.48
N ARG A 239 16.25 -8.45 -1.96
CA ARG A 239 15.42 -9.64 -2.19
C ARG A 239 14.98 -10.35 -0.92
N ARG A 240 15.13 -9.71 0.24
CA ARG A 240 14.70 -10.27 1.53
C ARG A 240 13.41 -9.61 1.98
N VAL A 241 12.60 -10.41 2.65
CA VAL A 241 11.54 -9.91 3.52
C VAL A 241 11.94 -10.19 4.96
N ILE A 242 11.84 -9.17 5.82
CA ILE A 242 12.17 -9.26 7.24
C ILE A 242 10.91 -8.99 8.04
N ILE A 243 10.65 -9.84 9.04
CA ILE A 243 9.62 -9.65 10.04
C ILE A 243 10.28 -9.13 11.31
N TRP A 244 9.81 -7.98 11.76
CA TRP A 244 10.19 -7.37 13.02
C TRP A 244 9.07 -7.60 14.02
N SER A 245 9.37 -8.20 15.17
CA SER A 245 8.39 -8.46 16.23
C SER A 245 8.78 -7.74 17.52
N SER A 246 7.80 -7.20 18.24
CA SER A 246 8.00 -6.59 19.55
C SER A 246 6.74 -6.73 20.40
N ASP A 247 6.89 -7.06 21.68
CA ASP A 247 5.78 -7.15 22.64
C ASP A 247 5.56 -5.85 23.44
N ASP A 248 6.51 -4.92 23.38
CA ASP A 248 6.55 -3.70 24.20
C ASP A 248 6.79 -2.42 23.38
N LEU A 249 6.88 -2.54 22.04
CA LEU A 249 7.23 -1.49 21.08
C LEU A 249 8.66 -0.92 21.21
N GLN A 250 9.47 -1.41 22.14
CA GLN A 250 10.82 -0.91 22.42
C GLN A 250 11.90 -1.91 22.00
N ASN A 251 11.68 -3.18 22.32
CA ASN A 251 12.57 -4.29 22.04
C ASN A 251 12.07 -5.01 20.79
N TRP A 252 12.78 -4.78 19.68
CA TRP A 252 12.45 -5.35 18.39
C TRP A 252 13.39 -6.51 18.05
N GLN A 253 12.81 -7.66 17.74
CA GLN A 253 13.51 -8.83 17.24
C GLN A 253 13.26 -8.94 15.73
N SER A 254 14.28 -9.36 14.98
CA SER A 254 14.21 -9.52 13.53
C SER A 254 14.32 -10.99 13.14
N MET A 255 13.56 -11.37 12.12
CA MET A 255 13.63 -12.67 11.48
C MET A 255 13.59 -12.48 9.96
N ILE A 256 14.51 -13.11 9.24
CA ILE A 256 14.44 -13.16 7.78
C ILE A 256 13.36 -14.18 7.41
N LEU A 257 12.29 -13.72 6.75
CA LEU A 257 11.17 -14.56 6.31
C LEU A 257 11.63 -15.54 5.23
N ASN A 258 12.18 -14.99 4.15
CA ASN A 258 12.67 -15.72 2.99
C ASN A 258 13.61 -14.83 2.17
N ASN A 259 14.42 -15.47 1.33
CA ASN A 259 15.19 -14.81 0.28
C ASN A 259 14.57 -15.17 -1.07
N PHE A 260 14.14 -14.17 -1.82
CA PHE A 260 13.47 -14.31 -3.11
C PHE A 260 14.46 -14.25 -4.27
N ASP A 261 14.06 -14.76 -5.44
CA ASP A 261 14.93 -14.76 -6.63
C ASP A 261 15.13 -13.36 -7.21
N ASP A 262 14.15 -12.47 -7.01
CA ASP A 262 14.16 -11.07 -7.47
C ASP A 262 13.75 -10.10 -6.35
N VAL A 263 13.82 -8.81 -6.64
CA VAL A 263 13.44 -7.69 -5.77
C VAL A 263 12.02 -7.87 -5.25
N VAL A 264 11.78 -7.52 -3.99
CA VAL A 264 10.43 -7.53 -3.43
C VAL A 264 9.91 -6.10 -3.35
N TRP A 265 8.78 -5.83 -4.00
CA TRP A 265 8.25 -4.48 -4.19
C TRP A 265 7.30 -4.06 -3.09
N ASN A 266 6.34 -4.90 -2.73
CA ASN A 266 5.33 -4.59 -1.71
C ASN A 266 5.08 -5.75 -0.75
N VAL A 267 4.70 -5.38 0.47
CA VAL A 267 4.25 -6.29 1.53
C VAL A 267 2.93 -5.80 2.11
N SER A 268 1.98 -6.70 2.35
CA SER A 268 0.68 -6.31 2.91
C SER A 268 0.14 -7.35 3.86
N TRP A 269 -0.39 -6.89 4.99
CA TRP A 269 -0.97 -7.75 6.02
C TRP A 269 -2.46 -7.96 5.80
N SER A 270 -2.91 -9.20 5.99
CA SER A 270 -4.33 -9.49 6.15
C SER A 270 -4.86 -8.83 7.43
N LEU A 271 -6.06 -8.25 7.38
CA LEU A 271 -6.72 -7.72 8.57
C LEU A 271 -7.00 -8.80 9.62
N THR A 272 -7.24 -10.03 9.18
CA THR A 272 -7.50 -11.19 10.05
C THR A 272 -6.65 -12.38 9.61
N GLY A 273 -6.05 -13.08 10.58
CA GLY A 273 -5.31 -14.32 10.32
C GLY A 273 -3.79 -14.20 10.23
N ASN A 274 -3.21 -13.00 10.42
CA ASN A 274 -1.77 -12.76 10.40
C ASN A 274 -1.06 -13.33 9.16
N ILE A 275 -1.71 -13.21 8.00
CA ILE A 275 -1.19 -13.63 6.71
C ILE A 275 -0.49 -12.43 6.08
N LEU A 276 0.72 -12.66 5.57
CA LEU A 276 1.49 -11.68 4.83
C LEU A 276 1.44 -12.01 3.34
N ALA A 277 1.01 -11.04 2.53
CA ALA A 277 1.17 -11.08 1.08
C ALA A 277 2.50 -10.40 0.71
N VAL A 278 3.27 -11.05 -0.15
CA VAL A 278 4.56 -10.59 -0.64
C VAL A 278 4.52 -10.57 -2.17
N SER A 279 4.83 -9.42 -2.76
CA SER A 279 4.89 -9.25 -4.22
C SER A 279 6.33 -9.11 -4.71
N GLY A 280 6.75 -10.05 -5.55
CA GLY A 280 8.09 -10.10 -6.12
C GLY A 280 8.18 -9.44 -7.50
N GLY A 281 9.40 -9.07 -7.89
CA GLY A 281 9.74 -8.57 -9.23
C GLY A 281 9.67 -9.66 -10.31
N ASP A 282 9.58 -10.93 -9.90
CA ASP A 282 9.32 -12.08 -10.76
C ASP A 282 7.84 -12.18 -11.22
N ASN A 283 7.03 -11.14 -10.94
CA ASN A 283 5.59 -11.07 -11.18
C ASN A 283 4.78 -12.15 -10.44
N LYS A 284 5.33 -12.72 -9.37
CA LYS A 284 4.62 -13.65 -8.50
C LYS A 284 4.20 -13.00 -7.21
N ILE A 285 3.12 -13.54 -6.66
CA ILE A 285 2.62 -13.19 -5.33
C ILE A 285 2.70 -14.44 -4.47
N SER A 286 3.32 -14.31 -3.32
CA SER A 286 3.38 -15.38 -2.31
C SER A 286 2.65 -14.95 -1.04
N LEU A 287 1.98 -15.91 -0.40
CA LEU A 287 1.29 -15.73 0.86
C LEU A 287 2.00 -16.53 1.93
N TRP A 288 2.21 -15.90 3.09
CA TRP A 288 2.96 -16.46 4.20
C TRP A 288 2.14 -16.38 5.47
N ARG A 289 2.28 -17.37 6.36
CA ARG A 289 1.71 -17.33 7.71
C ARG A 289 2.69 -17.88 8.73
N GLU A 290 2.61 -17.37 9.94
CA GLU A 290 3.32 -17.92 11.09
C GLU A 290 2.57 -19.16 11.62
N ASN A 291 3.29 -20.23 11.93
CA ASN A 291 2.75 -21.40 12.61
C ASN A 291 2.81 -21.25 14.14
N ASN A 292 2.26 -22.20 14.88
CA ASN A 292 2.27 -22.17 16.35
C ASN A 292 3.69 -22.28 16.96
N GLU A 293 4.68 -22.66 16.17
CA GLU A 293 6.09 -22.77 16.57
C GLU A 293 6.89 -21.48 16.27
N GLY A 294 6.23 -20.44 15.74
CA GLY A 294 6.86 -19.17 15.37
C GLY A 294 7.63 -19.20 14.04
N GLN A 295 7.48 -20.27 13.24
CA GLN A 295 8.07 -20.38 11.91
C GLN A 295 7.09 -19.90 10.84
N TRP A 296 7.62 -19.18 9.86
CA TRP A 296 6.84 -18.74 8.71
C TRP A 296 6.84 -19.78 7.60
N ILE A 297 5.66 -20.08 7.07
CA ILE A 297 5.48 -21.01 5.96
C ILE A 297 4.77 -20.32 4.80
N CYS A 298 5.24 -20.59 3.58
CA CYS A 298 4.52 -20.21 2.38
C CYS A 298 3.27 -21.09 2.24
N ILE A 299 2.09 -20.47 2.23
CA ILE A 299 0.79 -21.15 2.12
C ILE A 299 0.25 -21.16 0.70
N SER A 300 0.77 -20.27 -0.15
CA SER A 300 0.45 -20.26 -1.56
C SER A 300 1.45 -19.38 -2.31
N GLU A 301 1.83 -19.82 -3.49
CA GLU A 301 2.57 -19.02 -4.46
C GLU A 301 1.76 -19.05 -5.76
N ASP A 302 1.45 -17.87 -6.31
CA ASP A 302 0.87 -17.80 -7.63
C ASP A 302 1.98 -17.99 -8.66
N THR A 303 2.16 -19.22 -9.13
CA THR A 303 2.99 -19.48 -10.30
C THR A 303 2.17 -19.09 -11.52
N ASN A 304 2.30 -17.85 -11.96
CA ASN A 304 1.62 -17.35 -13.15
C ASN A 304 2.06 -18.18 -14.38
N SER A 305 1.37 -19.30 -14.65
CA SER A 305 1.62 -20.16 -15.80
C SER A 305 0.73 -19.73 -16.96
N ALA A 306 1.05 -18.59 -17.58
CA ALA A 306 0.70 -18.26 -18.97
C ALA A 306 1.19 -16.83 -19.31
N GLY A 307 2.11 -16.59 -20.23
CA GLY A 307 2.53 -17.51 -21.29
C GLY A 307 1.35 -17.96 -22.15
N GLN A 308 0.33 -17.12 -22.37
CA GLN A 308 -0.53 -17.30 -23.53
C GLN A 308 0.32 -17.02 -24.77
N SER A 309 1.06 -18.04 -25.19
CA SER A 309 1.50 -18.15 -26.56
C SER A 309 0.25 -18.03 -27.44
N HIS A 310 0.20 -16.97 -28.24
CA HIS A 310 -0.72 -16.92 -29.37
C HIS A 310 -0.62 -18.25 -30.12
N PRO A 311 -1.73 -18.94 -30.42
CA PRO A 311 -1.66 -20.01 -31.40
C PRO A 311 -1.16 -19.37 -32.71
N PRO A 312 -0.14 -19.93 -33.38
CA PRO A 312 0.30 -19.39 -34.65
C PRO A 312 -0.87 -19.44 -35.62
N LEU A 313 -1.13 -18.30 -36.27
CA LEU A 313 -2.07 -18.16 -37.38
C LEU A 313 -1.91 -19.35 -38.33
N ASN A 314 -3.02 -20.08 -38.52
CA ASN A 314 -3.12 -21.23 -39.39
C ASN A 314 -2.36 -21.03 -40.71
N GLN A 315 -1.45 -21.96 -40.98
CA GLN A 315 -0.98 -22.24 -42.32
C GLN A 315 -2.19 -22.52 -43.22
N THR A 316 -2.31 -21.72 -44.27
CA THR A 316 -3.19 -21.95 -45.41
C THR A 316 -2.87 -23.30 -46.05
N GLN A 317 -3.71 -24.31 -45.77
CA GLN A 317 -3.72 -25.53 -46.58
C GLN A 317 -4.35 -25.25 -47.94
N ASN A 318 -3.53 -25.49 -48.97
CA ASN A 318 -3.82 -25.74 -50.37
C ASN A 318 -5.26 -26.09 -50.75
N ASN A 319 -5.86 -25.28 -51.62
CA ASN A 319 -6.88 -25.71 -52.56
C ASN A 319 -6.21 -25.96 -53.92
N SER A 320 -5.79 -27.20 -54.18
CA SER A 320 -5.45 -27.68 -55.52
C SER A 320 -6.66 -28.43 -56.10
N PHE A 321 -7.48 -27.74 -56.87
CA PHE A 321 -8.50 -28.34 -57.75
C PHE A 321 -7.84 -28.69 -59.09
N VAL A 322 -7.69 -29.98 -59.37
CA VAL A 322 -7.46 -30.52 -60.72
C VAL A 322 -8.46 -31.67 -60.92
N PRO A 323 -9.44 -31.58 -61.84
CA PRO A 323 -10.25 -32.72 -62.21
C PRO A 323 -9.58 -33.52 -63.33
N GLU A 324 -9.51 -34.83 -63.14
CA GLU A 324 -9.05 -35.83 -64.10
C GLU A 324 -9.88 -35.84 -65.40
N GLN A 325 -9.18 -36.04 -66.51
CA GLN A 325 -9.74 -36.43 -67.81
C GLN A 325 -10.42 -37.80 -67.70
N ARG A 326 -11.63 -37.92 -68.25
CA ARG A 326 -12.16 -39.21 -68.74
C ARG A 326 -12.15 -39.22 -70.27
N THR A 327 -11.55 -40.27 -70.78
CA THR A 327 -11.44 -40.67 -72.18
C THR A 327 -12.73 -41.33 -72.68
N LEU A 328 -12.97 -41.13 -73.98
CA LEU A 328 -13.99 -41.72 -74.88
C LEU A 328 -15.43 -41.24 -74.73
#